data_AF-A0A2H0VIF6-F1
#
_entry.id   AF-A0A2H0VIF6-F1
#
_cell.length_a   1.000
_cell.length_b   1.000
_cell.length_c   1.000
_cell.angle_alpha   90.00
_cell.angle_beta   90.00
_cell.angle_gamma   90.00
#
_symmetry.space_group_name_H-M   'P 1'
#
loop_
_entity.id
_entity.type
_entity.pdbx_description
1 polymer ?
#
loop_
_entity_poly.entity_id
_entity_poly.type
_entity_poly.pdbx_seq_one_letter_code
_entity_poly.pdbx_strand_id
1 'polypeptide(L)'
;MNIEFENNFKYEVKYLSLGENAYREVLQSSPTVNERLSILQSDPKNVEARQQMLRAVLRLDYVLTEKDQNNDQRSYDLQLVEEVKQIALDMVQTLPAEKQADALKFINNLGESPWLFFHLDRTGKSIVDFFENTKQVIKGENVLLTTRQINLMEFVGRTHDIGKLLGSLNAQIDPDHEIIYREIIGKHLEGKTFITHNGRKIVFEAEDVRFIIGVVGLHEDIWREEDFAHQAESLKKENNPQDIEVAIARGRTILHFVDIFGDAVRFQDGAMRIVDKDAFQARFVDLFRRHIKLPIICTKTKIITVDGKDNQVLFFVEWFLGKVFRPQWGEHGVAGLTWTFGILRDEWGINIGSGLIPAVQDGVIQVLEEAEAAIIGVKKNYPGYRYQEGINPQDLQEELSSKLEQIKNSISAIKAPLRPRSP
;
A
#
# COMPACT_ATOMS: atom_id res chain seq x y z
N MET A 1 -12.94 29.52 15.06
CA MET A 1 -12.91 28.06 15.32
C MET A 1 -13.93 27.82 16.44
N ASN A 2 -15.12 27.31 16.09
CA ASN A 2 -16.32 27.46 16.91
C ASN A 2 -16.35 26.40 18.02
N ILE A 3 -16.79 26.74 19.24
CA ILE A 3 -16.86 25.81 20.39
C ILE A 3 -17.75 24.59 20.08
N GLU A 4 -18.70 24.75 19.16
CA GLU A 4 -19.53 23.70 18.59
C GLU A 4 -18.72 22.68 17.78
N PHE A 5 -17.69 23.12 17.03
CA PHE A 5 -16.72 22.24 16.36
C PHE A 5 -15.86 21.48 17.37
N GLU A 6 -15.40 22.10 18.47
CA GLU A 6 -14.63 21.37 19.50
C GLU A 6 -15.48 20.37 20.31
N ASN A 7 -16.76 20.67 20.51
CA ASN A 7 -17.68 19.77 21.21
C ASN A 7 -18.12 18.61 20.31
N ASN A 8 -18.38 18.86 19.02
CA ASN A 8 -18.60 17.79 18.03
C ASN A 8 -17.33 16.99 17.79
N PHE A 9 -16.15 17.63 17.77
CA PHE A 9 -14.84 16.98 17.72
C PHE A 9 -14.73 15.94 18.85
N LYS A 10 -14.91 16.33 20.12
CA LYS A 10 -14.85 15.39 21.26
C LYS A 10 -15.89 14.25 21.18
N TYR A 11 -17.04 14.51 20.56
CA TYR A 11 -18.11 13.53 20.39
C TYR A 11 -17.80 12.54 19.24
N GLU A 12 -17.30 13.02 18.09
CA GLU A 12 -17.01 12.20 16.90
C GLU A 12 -15.66 11.47 16.99
N VAL A 13 -14.68 12.03 17.71
CA VAL A 13 -13.45 11.32 18.16
C VAL A 13 -13.79 9.99 18.84
N LYS A 14 -14.92 9.92 19.55
CA LYS A 14 -15.39 8.72 20.26
C LYS A 14 -15.82 7.59 19.32
N TYR A 15 -16.13 7.89 18.05
CA TYR A 15 -16.75 6.95 17.11
C TYR A 15 -15.90 6.65 15.86
N LEU A 16 -14.78 7.34 15.65
CA LEU A 16 -13.87 7.09 14.54
C LEU A 16 -12.66 6.26 14.99
N SER A 17 -12.77 4.94 14.97
CA SER A 17 -11.64 4.03 14.75
C SER A 17 -12.07 2.55 14.56
N LEU A 18 -11.54 1.97 13.48
CA LEU A 18 -11.24 0.54 13.23
C LEU A 18 -12.36 -0.39 12.74
N GLY A 19 -12.08 -1.02 11.58
CA GLY A 19 -12.73 -2.25 11.15
C GLY A 19 -12.46 -3.40 12.13
N GLU A 20 -13.50 -4.18 12.39
CA GLU A 20 -13.65 -5.10 13.52
C GLU A 20 -12.73 -6.34 13.48
N ASN A 21 -12.11 -6.65 12.33
CA ASN A 21 -11.45 -7.95 12.12
C ASN A 21 -9.92 -7.95 12.34
N ALA A 22 -9.27 -6.81 12.53
CA ALA A 22 -7.81 -6.74 12.74
C ALA A 22 -7.35 -7.11 14.16
N TYR A 23 -8.24 -7.65 15.01
CA TYR A 23 -7.99 -7.85 16.44
C TYR A 23 -8.16 -9.29 16.95
N ARG A 24 -8.60 -10.24 16.11
CA ARG A 24 -8.95 -11.59 16.60
C ARG A 24 -7.77 -12.49 16.94
N GLU A 25 -6.55 -12.15 16.53
CA GLU A 25 -5.39 -13.03 16.77
C GLU A 25 -4.59 -12.73 18.05
N VAL A 26 -4.85 -11.61 18.75
CA VAL A 26 -3.96 -11.20 19.88
C VAL A 26 -4.66 -11.06 21.24
N LEU A 27 -6.00 -10.96 21.33
CA LEU A 27 -6.69 -10.83 22.62
C LEU A 27 -7.98 -11.67 22.67
N GLN A 28 -8.09 -12.57 23.64
CA GLN A 28 -9.22 -13.51 23.85
C GLN A 28 -10.58 -12.85 24.16
N SER A 29 -10.68 -11.53 24.13
CA SER A 29 -11.94 -10.80 24.33
C SER A 29 -11.91 -9.47 23.57
N SER A 30 -12.88 -9.26 22.68
CA SER A 30 -13.02 -8.08 21.83
C SER A 30 -13.09 -6.77 22.65
N PRO A 31 -12.12 -5.85 22.55
CA PRO A 31 -12.24 -4.53 23.18
C PRO A 31 -13.22 -3.65 22.39
N THR A 32 -14.04 -2.92 23.14
CA THR A 32 -14.94 -1.86 22.68
C THR A 32 -14.18 -0.72 22.00
N VAL A 33 -14.86 0.08 21.17
CA VAL A 33 -14.28 1.27 20.52
C VAL A 33 -13.58 2.20 21.51
N ASN A 34 -14.12 2.33 22.73
CA ASN A 34 -13.52 3.14 23.80
C ASN A 34 -12.20 2.55 24.32
N GLU A 35 -12.06 1.23 24.40
CA GLU A 35 -10.83 0.56 24.81
C GLU A 35 -9.74 0.68 23.72
N ARG A 36 -10.13 0.66 22.44
CA ARG A 36 -9.23 0.88 21.30
C ARG A 36 -8.67 2.31 21.28
N LEU A 37 -9.52 3.30 21.49
CA LEU A 37 -9.11 4.71 21.61
C LEU A 37 -8.21 4.94 22.83
N SER A 38 -8.48 4.27 23.95
CA SER A 38 -7.67 4.33 25.17
C SER A 38 -6.25 3.78 24.95
N ILE A 39 -6.11 2.66 24.23
CA ILE A 39 -4.81 2.07 23.86
C ILE A 39 -4.04 2.96 22.86
N LEU A 40 -4.75 3.60 21.92
CA LEU A 40 -4.16 4.58 20.99
C LEU A 40 -3.82 5.91 21.66
N GLN A 41 -4.40 6.23 22.80
CA GLN A 41 -4.08 7.45 23.55
C GLN A 41 -3.01 7.20 24.62
N SER A 42 -2.74 5.95 24.98
CA SER A 42 -1.80 5.57 26.04
C SER A 42 -0.34 5.41 25.58
N ASP A 43 -0.03 5.49 24.28
CA ASP A 43 1.34 5.60 23.77
C ASP A 43 1.80 7.07 23.74
N PRO A 44 2.60 7.52 24.72
CA PRO A 44 2.99 8.93 24.85
C PRO A 44 3.84 9.44 23.68
N LYS A 45 4.41 8.56 22.83
CA LYS A 45 5.26 8.98 21.71
C LYS A 45 4.49 9.51 20.51
N ASN A 46 3.18 9.28 20.40
CA ASN A 46 2.42 9.52 19.15
C ASN A 46 1.08 10.26 19.32
N VAL A 47 0.73 10.74 20.53
CA VAL A 47 -0.57 11.39 20.81
C VAL A 47 -0.81 12.61 19.91
N GLU A 48 0.19 13.48 19.75
CA GLU A 48 0.07 14.70 18.94
C GLU A 48 -0.14 14.38 17.45
N ALA A 49 0.60 13.41 16.91
CA ALA A 49 0.44 12.96 15.53
C ALA A 49 -0.97 12.43 15.24
N ARG A 50 -1.53 11.64 16.17
CA ARG A 50 -2.89 11.10 16.08
C ARG A 50 -3.96 12.20 16.18
N GLN A 51 -3.75 13.20 17.03
CA GLN A 51 -4.64 14.36 17.12
C GLN A 51 -4.65 15.19 15.84
N GLN A 52 -3.48 15.40 15.21
CA GLN A 52 -3.40 16.11 13.94
C GLN A 52 -4.08 15.33 12.81
N MET A 53 -3.89 14.02 12.76
CA MET A 53 -4.58 13.16 11.79
C MET A 53 -6.10 13.26 11.93
N LEU A 54 -6.62 13.14 13.16
CA LEU A 54 -8.05 13.23 13.40
C LEU A 54 -8.63 14.60 13.02
N ARG A 55 -7.89 15.70 13.26
CA ARG A 55 -8.27 17.04 12.80
C ARG A 55 -8.34 17.10 11.27
N ALA A 56 -7.35 16.55 10.57
CA ALA A 56 -7.33 16.53 9.11
C ALA A 56 -8.50 15.70 8.54
N VAL A 57 -8.79 14.54 9.14
CA VAL A 57 -9.88 13.66 8.73
C VAL A 57 -11.25 14.33 8.92
N LEU A 58 -11.52 14.91 10.08
CA LEU A 58 -12.77 15.63 10.33
C LEU A 58 -12.91 16.88 9.46
N ARG A 59 -11.80 17.56 9.18
CA ARG A 59 -11.79 18.67 8.22
C ARG A 59 -12.17 18.22 6.82
N LEU A 60 -11.67 17.06 6.39
CA LEU A 60 -12.03 16.48 5.09
C LEU A 60 -13.53 16.17 5.02
N ASP A 61 -14.07 15.43 6.00
CA ASP A 61 -15.50 15.07 6.05
C ASP A 61 -16.41 16.31 5.97
N TYR A 62 -16.06 17.36 6.74
CA TYR A 62 -16.76 18.64 6.69
C TYR A 62 -16.70 19.30 5.31
N VAL A 63 -15.51 19.42 4.72
CA VAL A 63 -15.31 20.09 3.43
C VAL A 63 -16.03 19.34 2.30
N LEU A 64 -15.97 18.00 2.31
CA LEU A 64 -16.69 17.17 1.34
C LEU A 64 -18.21 17.35 1.50
N THR A 65 -18.73 17.35 2.74
CA THR A 65 -20.14 17.60 3.03
C THR A 65 -20.62 18.97 2.51
N GLU A 66 -19.83 20.03 2.72
CA GLU A 66 -20.17 21.36 2.17
C GLU A 66 -20.17 21.35 0.64
N LYS A 67 -19.22 20.64 0.03
CA LYS A 67 -19.10 20.56 -1.43
C LYS A 67 -20.14 19.65 -2.07
N ASP A 68 -20.74 18.71 -1.34
CA ASP A 68 -21.86 17.91 -1.84
C ASP A 68 -23.06 18.77 -2.25
N GLN A 69 -23.19 19.95 -1.64
CA GLN A 69 -24.21 20.94 -1.99
C GLN A 69 -23.84 21.76 -3.23
N ASN A 70 -22.57 21.76 -3.62
CA ASN A 70 -22.06 22.47 -4.79
C ASN A 70 -22.10 21.55 -6.01
N ASN A 71 -22.75 21.99 -7.08
CA ASN A 71 -22.86 21.25 -8.33
C ASN A 71 -21.56 21.33 -9.17
N ASP A 72 -20.39 21.02 -8.58
CA ASP A 72 -19.11 20.99 -9.30
C ASP A 72 -19.12 19.86 -10.34
N GLN A 73 -19.00 20.24 -11.62
CA GLN A 73 -19.07 19.32 -12.76
C GLN A 73 -17.71 18.70 -13.13
N ARG A 74 -16.62 19.08 -12.44
CA ARG A 74 -15.29 18.51 -12.67
C ARG A 74 -15.23 17.06 -12.20
N SER A 75 -14.25 16.31 -12.70
CA SER A 75 -14.02 14.93 -12.26
C SER A 75 -13.64 14.88 -10.77
N TYR A 76 -14.24 13.95 -10.02
CA TYR A 76 -14.14 13.90 -8.56
C TYR A 76 -12.76 13.49 -8.05
N ASP A 77 -11.99 12.72 -8.83
CA ASP A 77 -10.58 12.40 -8.51
C ASP A 77 -9.73 13.68 -8.41
N LEU A 78 -9.93 14.63 -9.32
CA LEU A 78 -9.24 15.92 -9.29
C LEU A 78 -9.69 16.78 -8.10
N GLN A 79 -11.00 16.82 -7.84
CA GLN A 79 -11.55 17.55 -6.69
C GLN A 79 -10.96 17.00 -5.38
N LEU A 80 -10.89 15.68 -5.23
CA LEU A 80 -10.37 15.04 -4.03
C LEU A 80 -8.87 15.34 -3.83
N VAL A 81 -8.06 15.30 -4.89
CA VAL A 81 -6.63 15.69 -4.86
C VAL A 81 -6.47 17.13 -4.39
N GLU A 82 -7.27 18.05 -4.91
CA GLU A 82 -7.26 19.47 -4.51
C GLU A 82 -7.59 19.64 -3.02
N GLU A 83 -8.68 19.02 -2.54
CA GLU A 83 -9.10 19.15 -1.15
C GLU A 83 -8.10 18.57 -0.17
N VAL A 84 -7.62 17.36 -0.44
CA VAL A 84 -6.66 16.71 0.46
C VAL A 84 -5.33 17.47 0.49
N LYS A 85 -4.88 18.01 -0.66
CA LYS A 85 -3.70 18.89 -0.68
C LYS A 85 -3.92 20.14 0.15
N GLN A 86 -5.08 20.79 0.02
CA GLN A 86 -5.38 22.01 0.77
C GLN A 86 -5.43 21.74 2.27
N ILE A 87 -6.04 20.64 2.69
CA ILE A 87 -6.07 20.22 4.10
C ILE A 87 -4.65 19.95 4.60
N ALA A 88 -3.81 19.26 3.82
CA ALA A 88 -2.42 19.04 4.19
C ALA A 88 -1.66 20.36 4.36
N LEU A 89 -1.87 21.35 3.48
CA LEU A 89 -1.29 22.70 3.60
C LEU A 89 -1.76 23.42 4.88
N ASP A 90 -3.06 23.35 5.18
CA ASP A 90 -3.62 23.94 6.40
C ASP A 90 -3.02 23.31 7.65
N MET A 91 -2.77 21.99 7.62
CA MET A 91 -2.11 21.27 8.72
C MET A 91 -0.63 21.63 8.88
N VAL A 92 0.07 22.15 7.86
CA VAL A 92 1.44 22.63 8.07
C VAL A 92 1.50 23.77 9.09
N GLN A 93 0.47 24.63 9.13
CA GLN A 93 0.43 25.76 10.06
C GLN A 93 0.33 25.31 11.52
N THR A 94 -0.08 24.07 11.78
CA THR A 94 -0.19 23.51 13.14
C THR A 94 1.09 22.84 13.61
N LEU A 95 2.11 22.71 12.75
CA LEU A 95 3.42 22.15 13.09
C LEU A 95 4.34 23.17 13.77
N PRO A 96 5.34 22.70 14.56
CA PRO A 96 6.43 23.54 15.04
C PRO A 96 7.14 24.29 13.90
N ALA A 97 7.52 25.54 14.12
CA ALA A 97 8.04 26.45 13.09
C ALA A 97 9.24 25.86 12.33
N GLU A 98 10.11 25.13 13.03
CA GLU A 98 11.28 24.45 12.48
C GLU A 98 10.94 23.30 11.51
N LYS A 99 9.73 22.75 11.56
CA LYS A 99 9.25 21.68 10.66
C LYS A 99 8.40 22.21 9.50
N GLN A 100 7.94 23.46 9.55
CA GLN A 100 7.02 24.01 8.55
C GLN A 100 7.65 24.14 7.16
N ALA A 101 8.91 24.55 7.07
CA ALA A 101 9.60 24.73 5.79
C ALA A 101 9.74 23.39 5.02
N ASP A 102 10.14 22.33 5.72
CA ASP A 102 10.27 21.00 5.13
C ASP A 102 8.91 20.40 4.74
N ALA A 103 7.90 20.60 5.58
CA ALA A 103 6.52 20.21 5.29
C ALA A 103 5.94 20.91 4.05
N LEU A 104 6.15 22.23 3.92
CA LEU A 104 5.73 22.99 2.73
C LEU A 104 6.44 22.50 1.48
N LYS A 105 7.76 22.25 1.57
CA LYS A 105 8.54 21.71 0.45
C LYS A 105 8.02 20.33 0.03
N PHE A 106 7.74 19.45 0.98
CA PHE A 106 7.13 18.13 0.71
C PHE A 106 5.80 18.26 -0.04
N ILE A 107 4.87 19.09 0.47
CA ILE A 107 3.54 19.25 -0.13
C ILE A 107 3.61 19.88 -1.54
N ASN A 108 4.50 20.84 -1.75
CA ASN A 108 4.67 21.48 -3.05
C ASN A 108 5.22 20.51 -4.11
N ASN A 109 6.00 19.51 -3.70
CA ASN A 109 6.60 18.54 -4.60
C ASN A 109 5.69 17.33 -4.90
N LEU A 110 4.47 17.24 -4.33
CA LEU A 110 3.63 16.03 -4.44
C LEU A 110 3.33 15.57 -5.88
N GLY A 111 3.36 16.48 -6.86
CA GLY A 111 3.17 16.18 -8.28
C GLY A 111 4.43 15.75 -9.04
N GLU A 112 5.61 15.84 -8.43
CA GLU A 112 6.88 15.43 -9.03
C GLU A 112 7.19 13.97 -8.69
N SER A 113 7.98 13.28 -9.52
CA SER A 113 8.45 11.94 -9.20
C SER A 113 9.43 11.97 -8.01
N PRO A 114 9.36 11.07 -7.01
CA PRO A 114 8.45 9.90 -6.88
C PRO A 114 7.29 10.13 -5.90
N TRP A 115 6.81 11.37 -5.76
CA TRP A 115 5.85 11.75 -4.71
C TRP A 115 4.42 11.30 -4.99
N LEU A 116 3.55 11.44 -3.98
CA LEU A 116 2.24 10.77 -3.93
C LEU A 116 1.34 11.03 -5.14
N PHE A 117 1.16 12.27 -5.59
CA PHE A 117 0.25 12.54 -6.70
C PHE A 117 0.83 12.09 -8.04
N PHE A 118 2.15 12.12 -8.20
CA PHE A 118 2.81 11.47 -9.31
C PHE A 118 2.56 9.95 -9.27
N HIS A 119 2.73 9.31 -8.11
CA HIS A 119 2.45 7.88 -7.92
C HIS A 119 1.01 7.53 -8.31
N LEU A 120 0.01 8.23 -7.77
CA LEU A 120 -1.41 8.02 -8.05
C LEU A 120 -1.75 8.14 -9.56
N ASP A 121 -1.24 9.18 -10.24
CA ASP A 121 -1.44 9.35 -11.68
C ASP A 121 -0.81 8.18 -12.48
N ARG A 122 0.39 7.75 -12.09
CA ARG A 122 1.09 6.62 -12.73
C ARG A 122 0.38 5.30 -12.48
N THR A 123 -0.13 5.05 -11.28
CA THR A 123 -0.91 3.85 -10.94
C THR A 123 -2.20 3.82 -11.75
N GLY A 124 -2.94 4.92 -11.83
CA GLY A 124 -4.14 5.03 -12.69
C GLY A 124 -3.85 4.72 -14.16
N LYS A 125 -2.76 5.27 -14.74
CA LYS A 125 -2.33 4.98 -16.11
C LYS A 125 -1.95 3.51 -16.30
N SER A 126 -1.23 2.93 -15.34
CA SER A 126 -0.78 1.54 -15.41
C SER A 126 -1.95 0.55 -15.33
N ILE A 127 -3.02 0.89 -14.59
CA ILE A 127 -4.27 0.12 -14.57
C ILE A 127 -4.96 0.15 -15.94
N VAL A 128 -5.07 1.33 -16.55
CA VAL A 128 -5.63 1.48 -17.90
C VAL A 128 -4.85 0.64 -18.89
N ASP A 129 -3.52 0.81 -18.93
CA ASP A 129 -2.63 0.06 -19.81
C ASP A 129 -2.79 -1.45 -19.62
N PHE A 130 -2.91 -1.92 -18.37
CA PHE A 130 -3.12 -3.34 -18.06
C PHE A 130 -4.41 -3.88 -18.71
N PHE A 131 -5.54 -3.19 -18.53
CA PHE A 131 -6.82 -3.67 -19.09
C PHE A 131 -6.90 -3.51 -20.61
N GLU A 132 -6.29 -2.48 -21.18
CA GLU A 132 -6.23 -2.32 -22.64
C GLU A 132 -5.44 -3.44 -23.33
N ASN A 133 -4.34 -3.87 -22.72
CA ASN A 133 -3.50 -4.94 -23.25
C ASN A 133 -4.07 -6.34 -22.99
N THR A 134 -4.92 -6.51 -21.99
CA THR A 134 -5.54 -7.80 -21.66
C THR A 134 -6.93 -7.99 -22.28
N LYS A 135 -7.57 -6.93 -22.82
CA LYS A 135 -8.95 -6.94 -23.35
C LYS A 135 -9.27 -8.09 -24.32
N GLN A 136 -8.27 -8.60 -25.04
CA GLN A 136 -8.48 -9.66 -26.02
C GLN A 136 -8.75 -11.02 -25.37
N VAL A 137 -8.17 -11.26 -24.18
CA VAL A 137 -8.27 -12.53 -23.45
C VAL A 137 -9.33 -12.50 -22.34
N ILE A 138 -9.81 -11.31 -21.96
CA ILE A 138 -10.84 -11.11 -20.91
C ILE A 138 -12.24 -10.69 -21.45
N LYS A 139 -12.62 -11.19 -22.63
CA LYS A 139 -13.90 -10.87 -23.30
C LYS A 139 -14.86 -12.07 -23.39
N GLY A 140 -16.15 -11.80 -23.65
CA GLY A 140 -17.17 -12.82 -23.86
C GLY A 140 -17.55 -13.50 -22.55
N GLU A 141 -17.43 -14.83 -22.48
CA GLU A 141 -17.67 -15.62 -21.26
C GLU A 141 -16.52 -15.49 -20.24
N ASN A 142 -15.34 -15.01 -20.67
CA ASN A 142 -14.16 -14.85 -19.83
C ASN A 142 -14.04 -13.41 -19.30
N VAL A 143 -14.92 -12.98 -18.39
CA VAL A 143 -14.89 -11.60 -17.87
C VAL A 143 -14.09 -11.54 -16.56
N LEU A 144 -12.92 -10.89 -16.58
CA LEU A 144 -12.13 -10.64 -15.37
C LEU A 144 -12.82 -9.59 -14.49
N LEU A 145 -13.16 -8.45 -15.09
CA LEU A 145 -13.99 -7.38 -14.55
C LEU A 145 -14.88 -6.83 -15.68
N THR A 146 -16.07 -6.33 -15.35
CA THR A 146 -16.94 -5.68 -16.33
C THR A 146 -16.30 -4.39 -16.85
N THR A 147 -16.73 -3.91 -18.02
CA THR A 147 -16.25 -2.62 -18.55
C THR A 147 -16.49 -1.45 -17.60
N ARG A 148 -17.59 -1.46 -16.83
CA ARG A 148 -17.84 -0.43 -15.82
C ARG A 148 -16.79 -0.51 -14.72
N GLN A 149 -16.58 -1.69 -14.13
CA GLN A 149 -15.57 -1.93 -13.08
C GLN A 149 -14.15 -1.60 -13.53
N ILE A 150 -13.76 -1.93 -14.77
CA ILE A 150 -12.45 -1.56 -15.33
C ILE A 150 -12.26 -0.03 -15.33
N ASN A 151 -13.28 0.73 -15.72
CA ASN A 151 -13.20 2.19 -15.65
C ASN A 151 -13.14 2.70 -14.20
N LEU A 152 -13.83 2.05 -13.25
CA LEU A 152 -13.72 2.40 -11.83
C LEU A 152 -12.34 2.09 -11.26
N MET A 153 -11.65 1.05 -11.75
CA MET A 153 -10.28 0.74 -11.35
C MET A 153 -9.31 1.90 -11.65
N GLU A 154 -9.54 2.67 -12.72
CA GLU A 154 -8.76 3.88 -13.00
C GLU A 154 -8.93 4.93 -11.89
N PHE A 155 -10.17 5.19 -11.47
CA PHE A 155 -10.46 6.10 -10.35
C PHE A 155 -9.79 5.63 -9.06
N VAL A 156 -9.90 4.33 -8.78
CA VAL A 156 -9.24 3.69 -7.64
C VAL A 156 -7.72 3.89 -7.70
N GLY A 157 -7.07 3.63 -8.84
CA GLY A 157 -5.64 3.84 -9.01
C GLY A 157 -5.20 5.28 -8.76
N ARG A 158 -6.04 6.26 -9.12
CA ARG A 158 -5.77 7.68 -8.93
C ARG A 158 -6.03 8.21 -7.53
N THR A 159 -6.65 7.43 -6.65
CA THR A 159 -7.14 7.95 -5.36
C THR A 159 -6.87 7.04 -4.15
N HIS A 160 -6.60 5.75 -4.33
CA HIS A 160 -6.49 4.76 -3.25
C HIS A 160 -5.63 5.22 -2.06
N ASP A 161 -4.54 5.90 -2.37
CA ASP A 161 -3.49 6.31 -1.44
C ASP A 161 -3.64 7.74 -0.91
N ILE A 162 -4.66 8.46 -1.34
CA ILE A 162 -4.83 9.89 -1.04
C ILE A 162 -5.00 10.16 0.46
N GLY A 163 -5.57 9.19 1.20
CA GLY A 163 -5.70 9.26 2.65
C GLY A 163 -4.36 9.37 3.39
N LYS A 164 -3.23 8.99 2.76
CA LYS A 164 -1.88 9.09 3.35
C LYS A 164 -1.50 10.53 3.71
N LEU A 165 -2.04 11.53 3.02
CA LEU A 165 -1.78 12.96 3.31
C LEU A 165 -2.54 13.49 4.53
N LEU A 166 -3.53 12.75 5.02
CA LEU A 166 -4.29 13.12 6.21
C LEU A 166 -3.66 12.55 7.48
N GLY A 167 -2.68 11.65 7.36
CA GLY A 167 -1.81 11.27 8.47
C GLY A 167 -0.87 12.42 8.86
N SER A 168 -0.26 12.34 10.06
CA SER A 168 0.77 13.33 10.40
C SER A 168 1.97 13.16 9.47
N LEU A 169 2.60 14.27 9.07
CA LEU A 169 3.81 14.25 8.20
C LEU A 169 4.98 13.44 8.78
N ASN A 170 4.97 13.16 10.09
CA ASN A 170 5.95 12.30 10.79
C ASN A 170 5.38 10.92 11.18
N ALA A 171 4.11 10.65 10.87
CA ALA A 171 3.39 9.46 11.27
C ALA A 171 2.89 8.74 10.01
N GLN A 172 3.78 7.96 9.42
CA GLN A 172 3.38 6.81 8.61
C GLN A 172 2.87 5.69 9.53
N ILE A 173 1.89 6.00 10.37
CA ILE A 173 1.19 5.01 11.19
C ILE A 173 0.15 4.39 10.26
N ASP A 174 0.42 3.18 9.78
CA ASP A 174 -0.51 2.37 8.97
C ASP A 174 -1.41 1.58 9.95
N PRO A 175 -2.75 1.43 9.76
CA PRO A 175 -3.54 1.34 8.52
C PRO A 175 -4.63 2.43 8.36
N ASP A 176 -4.33 3.69 8.64
CA ASP A 176 -5.40 4.71 8.70
C ASP A 176 -5.90 5.18 7.31
N HIS A 177 -5.08 5.15 6.26
CA HIS A 177 -5.48 5.71 4.95
C HIS A 177 -6.57 4.91 4.23
N GLU A 178 -6.53 3.58 4.27
CA GLU A 178 -7.56 2.69 3.69
C GLU A 178 -8.89 2.83 4.45
N ILE A 179 -8.82 3.01 5.78
CA ILE A 179 -9.98 3.24 6.64
C ILE A 179 -10.57 4.61 6.38
N ILE A 180 -9.75 5.67 6.33
CA ILE A 180 -10.18 7.02 5.95
C ILE A 180 -10.87 6.96 4.59
N TYR A 181 -10.29 6.25 3.62
CA TYR A 181 -10.90 6.14 2.31
C TYR A 181 -12.28 5.49 2.38
N ARG A 182 -12.39 4.33 3.04
CA ARG A 182 -13.65 3.59 3.15
C ARG A 182 -14.72 4.37 3.93
N GLU A 183 -14.36 4.92 5.08
CA GLU A 183 -15.30 5.48 6.06
C GLU A 183 -15.59 6.97 5.88
N ILE A 184 -14.72 7.71 5.18
CA ILE A 184 -14.87 9.15 5.00
C ILE A 184 -15.10 9.44 3.52
N ILE A 185 -14.11 9.18 2.67
CA ILE A 185 -14.21 9.45 1.23
C ILE A 185 -15.38 8.67 0.63
N GLY A 186 -15.54 7.40 1.00
CA GLY A 186 -16.60 6.51 0.54
C GLY A 186 -18.02 7.05 0.73
N LYS A 187 -18.29 7.79 1.81
CA LYS A 187 -19.60 8.39 2.10
C LYS A 187 -20.00 9.44 1.06
N HIS A 188 -19.01 10.08 0.44
CA HIS A 188 -19.20 11.21 -0.47
C HIS A 188 -19.11 10.82 -1.94
N LEU A 189 -18.95 9.52 -2.27
CA LEU A 189 -18.78 9.07 -3.65
C LEU A 189 -20.11 9.01 -4.43
N GLU A 190 -21.21 8.60 -3.79
CA GLU A 190 -22.47 8.39 -4.50
C GLU A 190 -22.96 9.68 -5.19
N GLY A 191 -23.34 9.58 -6.46
CA GLY A 191 -23.76 10.71 -7.28
C GLY A 191 -22.62 11.58 -7.82
N LYS A 192 -21.36 11.34 -7.44
CA LYS A 192 -20.22 12.09 -7.98
C LYS A 192 -19.85 11.67 -9.39
N THR A 193 -19.29 12.61 -10.12
CA THR A 193 -18.85 12.41 -11.50
C THR A 193 -17.37 12.05 -11.56
N PHE A 194 -17.03 11.00 -12.29
CA PHE A 194 -15.67 10.69 -12.72
C PHE A 194 -15.56 10.75 -14.24
N ILE A 195 -14.48 11.34 -14.73
CA ILE A 195 -14.11 11.40 -16.15
C ILE A 195 -12.86 10.55 -16.34
N THR A 196 -13.04 9.40 -16.97
CA THR A 196 -11.95 8.49 -17.37
C THR A 196 -10.97 9.15 -18.33
N HIS A 197 -9.78 8.56 -18.50
CA HIS A 197 -8.74 9.04 -19.40
C HIS A 197 -9.19 9.18 -20.86
N ASN A 198 -10.20 8.39 -21.29
CA ASN A 198 -10.76 8.44 -22.64
C ASN A 198 -11.95 9.40 -22.78
N GLY A 199 -12.26 10.18 -21.73
CA GLY A 199 -13.33 11.17 -21.73
C GLY A 199 -14.72 10.62 -21.40
N ARG A 200 -14.86 9.32 -21.09
CA ARG A 200 -16.14 8.77 -20.64
C ARG A 200 -16.49 9.30 -19.25
N LYS A 201 -17.70 9.88 -19.15
CA LYS A 201 -18.31 10.31 -17.89
C LYS A 201 -19.02 9.13 -17.21
N ILE A 202 -18.74 8.95 -15.93
CA ILE A 202 -19.40 8.00 -15.03
C ILE A 202 -19.97 8.80 -13.86
N VAL A 203 -21.24 8.56 -13.52
CA VAL A 203 -21.83 9.04 -12.27
C VAL A 203 -21.90 7.83 -11.35
N PHE A 204 -21.30 7.93 -10.16
CA PHE A 204 -21.19 6.79 -9.26
C PHE A 204 -22.56 6.43 -8.68
N GLU A 205 -22.93 5.16 -8.84
CA GLU A 205 -24.09 4.53 -8.24
C GLU A 205 -23.67 3.76 -6.98
N ALA A 206 -24.60 3.41 -6.10
CA ALA A 206 -24.30 2.71 -4.84
C ALA A 206 -23.45 1.43 -5.03
N GLU A 207 -23.65 0.68 -6.12
CA GLU A 207 -22.86 -0.51 -6.44
C GLU A 207 -21.42 -0.16 -6.84
N ASP A 208 -21.19 0.96 -7.55
CA ASP A 208 -19.85 1.44 -7.86
C ASP A 208 -19.10 1.85 -6.60
N VAL A 209 -19.81 2.52 -5.68
CA VAL A 209 -19.25 2.92 -4.38
C VAL A 209 -18.84 1.68 -3.61
N ARG A 210 -19.68 0.64 -3.54
CA ARG A 210 -19.34 -0.65 -2.91
C ARG A 210 -18.10 -1.28 -3.55
N PHE A 211 -18.01 -1.26 -4.88
CA PHE A 211 -16.83 -1.77 -5.58
C PHE A 211 -15.56 -0.97 -5.23
N ILE A 212 -15.61 0.37 -5.36
CA ILE A 212 -14.48 1.27 -5.10
C ILE A 212 -13.96 1.10 -3.67
N ILE A 213 -14.86 1.21 -2.67
CA ILE A 213 -14.46 1.10 -1.26
C ILE A 213 -13.98 -0.30 -0.92
N GLY A 214 -14.57 -1.33 -1.54
CA GLY A 214 -14.17 -2.72 -1.34
C GLY A 214 -12.77 -2.99 -1.89
N VAL A 215 -12.45 -2.43 -3.06
CA VAL A 215 -11.12 -2.55 -3.66
C VAL A 215 -10.09 -1.79 -2.81
N VAL A 216 -10.32 -0.52 -2.48
CA VAL A 216 -9.34 0.31 -1.75
C VAL A 216 -9.14 -0.14 -0.30
N GLY A 217 -10.23 -0.53 0.39
CA GLY A 217 -10.28 -0.66 1.85
C GLY A 217 -9.37 -1.71 2.48
N LEU A 218 -8.63 -2.50 1.68
CA LEU A 218 -7.62 -3.48 2.09
C LEU A 218 -6.59 -3.76 0.97
N HIS A 219 -6.39 -2.85 0.02
CA HIS A 219 -5.55 -3.09 -1.15
C HIS A 219 -4.06 -3.31 -0.85
N GLU A 220 -3.57 -2.87 0.29
CA GLU A 220 -2.22 -3.18 0.75
C GLU A 220 -2.20 -4.43 1.67
N ASP A 221 -3.35 -5.02 2.04
CA ASP A 221 -3.46 -6.16 2.97
C ASP A 221 -4.11 -7.40 2.36
N ILE A 222 -3.79 -7.68 1.11
CA ILE A 222 -4.56 -8.62 0.31
C ILE A 222 -4.25 -10.10 0.65
N TRP A 223 -3.16 -10.37 1.37
CA TRP A 223 -2.66 -11.74 1.55
C TRP A 223 -2.53 -12.15 3.02
N ARG A 224 -3.44 -11.68 3.88
CA ARG A 224 -3.61 -12.25 5.22
C ARG A 224 -3.79 -13.76 5.11
N GLU A 225 -3.18 -14.55 5.98
CA GLU A 225 -3.20 -16.02 5.88
C GLU A 225 -4.63 -16.60 5.81
N GLU A 226 -5.57 -16.00 6.55
CA GLU A 226 -7.00 -16.38 6.53
C GLU A 226 -7.71 -16.01 5.21
N ASP A 227 -7.28 -14.94 4.53
CA ASP A 227 -7.89 -14.42 3.31
C ASP A 227 -7.17 -14.88 2.02
N PHE A 228 -5.94 -15.36 2.12
CA PHE A 228 -5.12 -15.76 0.96
C PHE A 228 -5.84 -16.78 0.09
N ALA A 229 -6.39 -17.83 0.72
CA ALA A 229 -7.14 -18.88 0.02
C ALA A 229 -8.42 -18.32 -0.64
N HIS A 230 -9.10 -17.38 0.00
CA HIS A 230 -10.31 -16.77 -0.52
C HIS A 230 -10.03 -15.85 -1.72
N GLN A 231 -9.01 -15.00 -1.62
CA GLN A 231 -8.58 -14.14 -2.73
C GLN A 231 -8.07 -14.96 -3.90
N ALA A 232 -7.32 -16.01 -3.58
CA ALA A 232 -6.88 -16.96 -4.56
C ALA A 232 -8.06 -17.59 -5.31
N GLU A 233 -9.04 -18.09 -4.57
CA GLU A 233 -10.24 -18.69 -5.14
C GLU A 233 -10.99 -17.69 -6.03
N SER A 234 -11.14 -16.44 -5.60
CA SER A 234 -11.85 -15.39 -6.35
C SER A 234 -11.28 -15.12 -7.75
N LEU A 235 -9.98 -15.36 -7.96
CA LEU A 235 -9.32 -15.18 -9.25
C LEU A 235 -9.57 -16.33 -10.22
N LYS A 236 -10.15 -17.45 -9.80
CA LYS A 236 -10.50 -18.53 -10.73
C LYS A 236 -11.66 -18.14 -11.63
N LYS A 237 -11.62 -18.59 -12.89
CA LYS A 237 -12.65 -18.31 -13.91
C LYS A 237 -14.02 -18.88 -13.58
N GLU A 238 -14.06 -20.00 -12.88
CA GLU A 238 -15.30 -20.69 -12.50
C GLU A 238 -16.19 -19.87 -11.54
N ASN A 239 -15.61 -18.88 -10.85
CA ASN A 239 -16.34 -17.99 -9.96
C ASN A 239 -17.06 -16.87 -10.73
N ASN A 240 -18.33 -16.65 -10.37
CA ASN A 240 -19.25 -15.78 -11.08
C ASN A 240 -18.74 -14.32 -11.12
N PRO A 241 -18.45 -13.75 -12.32
CA PRO A 241 -17.98 -12.37 -12.43
C PRO A 241 -19.03 -11.31 -12.07
N GLN A 242 -20.31 -11.69 -11.97
CA GLN A 242 -21.39 -10.80 -11.52
C GLN A 242 -21.51 -10.76 -9.99
N ASP A 243 -20.79 -11.62 -9.27
CA ASP A 243 -20.68 -11.48 -7.82
C ASP A 243 -19.73 -10.31 -7.50
N ILE A 244 -20.28 -9.30 -6.85
CA ILE A 244 -19.57 -8.09 -6.46
C ILE A 244 -18.38 -8.38 -5.52
N GLU A 245 -18.46 -9.40 -4.67
CA GLU A 245 -17.35 -9.75 -3.78
C GLU A 245 -16.19 -10.38 -4.57
N VAL A 246 -16.51 -11.21 -5.57
CA VAL A 246 -15.52 -11.75 -6.51
C VAL A 246 -14.89 -10.62 -7.32
N ALA A 247 -15.69 -9.67 -7.82
CA ALA A 247 -15.18 -8.51 -8.54
C ALA A 247 -14.27 -7.64 -7.67
N ILE A 248 -14.65 -7.38 -6.41
CA ILE A 248 -13.84 -6.64 -5.44
C ILE A 248 -12.50 -7.34 -5.22
N ALA A 249 -12.49 -8.65 -4.96
CA ALA A 249 -11.25 -9.39 -4.72
C ALA A 249 -10.32 -9.41 -5.95
N ARG A 250 -10.89 -9.58 -7.16
CA ARG A 250 -10.14 -9.46 -8.42
C ARG A 250 -9.56 -8.06 -8.63
N GLY A 251 -10.38 -7.03 -8.45
CA GLY A 251 -9.97 -5.63 -8.54
C GLY A 251 -8.85 -5.30 -7.56
N ARG A 252 -9.00 -5.72 -6.30
CA ARG A 252 -8.01 -5.53 -5.23
C ARG A 252 -6.67 -6.19 -5.57
N THR A 253 -6.70 -7.42 -6.08
CA THR A 253 -5.47 -8.12 -6.49
C THR A 253 -4.75 -7.41 -7.63
N ILE A 254 -5.50 -6.93 -8.62
CA ILE A 254 -4.94 -6.18 -9.76
C ILE A 254 -4.38 -4.83 -9.28
N LEU A 255 -5.12 -4.09 -8.44
CA LEU A 255 -4.64 -2.83 -7.86
C LEU A 255 -3.34 -3.02 -7.10
N HIS A 256 -3.29 -4.01 -6.20
CA HIS A 256 -2.11 -4.30 -5.40
C HIS A 256 -0.88 -4.58 -6.28
N PHE A 257 -1.04 -5.39 -7.33
CA PHE A 257 0.02 -5.63 -8.31
C PHE A 257 0.47 -4.31 -8.97
N VAL A 258 -0.47 -3.52 -9.48
CA VAL A 258 -0.14 -2.28 -10.18
C VAL A 258 0.44 -1.22 -9.24
N ASP A 259 0.01 -1.17 -7.97
CA ASP A 259 0.55 -0.25 -6.97
C ASP A 259 2.03 -0.54 -6.66
N ILE A 260 2.38 -1.82 -6.49
CA ILE A 260 3.76 -2.25 -6.20
C ILE A 260 4.67 -2.03 -7.40
N PHE A 261 4.30 -2.57 -8.55
CA PHE A 261 5.20 -2.61 -9.71
C PHE A 261 5.05 -1.40 -10.61
N GLY A 262 3.86 -0.79 -10.65
CA GLY A 262 3.52 0.37 -11.46
C GLY A 262 4.08 0.26 -12.87
N ASP A 263 4.93 1.21 -13.19
CA ASP A 263 5.55 1.32 -14.50
C ASP A 263 6.82 0.50 -14.70
N ALA A 264 7.31 -0.18 -13.67
CA ALA A 264 8.46 -1.09 -13.76
C ALA A 264 8.10 -2.39 -14.50
N VAL A 265 6.83 -2.80 -14.44
CA VAL A 265 6.30 -3.98 -15.12
C VAL A 265 5.17 -3.58 -16.06
N ARG A 266 5.37 -3.74 -17.38
CA ARG A 266 4.37 -3.36 -18.39
C ARG A 266 4.29 -4.36 -19.52
N PHE A 267 3.27 -4.23 -20.36
CA PHE A 267 3.19 -4.96 -21.61
C PHE A 267 4.22 -4.42 -22.62
N GLN A 268 5.15 -5.27 -23.02
CA GLN A 268 6.09 -5.04 -24.12
C GLN A 268 6.02 -6.24 -25.06
N ASP A 269 5.86 -5.98 -26.36
CA ASP A 269 5.72 -7.02 -27.39
C ASP A 269 4.60 -8.04 -27.08
N GLY A 270 3.50 -7.56 -26.49
CA GLY A 270 2.34 -8.37 -26.13
C GLY A 270 2.56 -9.29 -24.92
N ALA A 271 3.64 -9.12 -24.15
CA ALA A 271 3.91 -9.84 -22.92
C ALA A 271 4.18 -8.88 -21.75
N MET A 272 3.67 -9.19 -20.56
CA MET A 272 3.96 -8.42 -19.36
C MET A 272 5.37 -8.74 -18.86
N ARG A 273 6.26 -7.75 -18.81
CA ARG A 273 7.70 -7.90 -18.53
C ARG A 273 8.21 -6.76 -17.67
N ILE A 274 9.35 -6.98 -17.01
CA ILE A 274 10.11 -5.91 -16.36
C ILE A 274 10.73 -5.04 -17.46
N VAL A 275 10.30 -3.79 -17.55
CA VAL A 275 10.79 -2.80 -18.53
C VAL A 275 11.75 -1.78 -17.90
N ASP A 276 11.72 -1.65 -16.58
CA ASP A 276 12.65 -0.83 -15.81
C ASP A 276 13.13 -1.62 -14.59
N LYS A 277 14.37 -2.12 -14.66
CA LYS A 277 14.96 -2.96 -13.62
C LYS A 277 15.29 -2.16 -12.36
N ASP A 278 15.68 -0.90 -12.50
CA ASP A 278 16.05 -0.05 -11.37
C ASP A 278 14.80 0.36 -10.60
N ALA A 279 13.71 0.72 -11.30
CA ALA A 279 12.42 0.96 -10.67
C ALA A 279 11.84 -0.32 -10.04
N PHE A 280 11.98 -1.48 -10.69
CA PHE A 280 11.59 -2.76 -10.12
C PHE A 280 12.32 -3.02 -8.81
N GLN A 281 13.65 -2.88 -8.80
CA GLN A 281 14.44 -3.05 -7.58
C GLN A 281 14.06 -2.03 -6.52
N ALA A 282 13.99 -0.74 -6.85
CA ALA A 282 13.68 0.32 -5.90
C ALA A 282 12.29 0.15 -5.25
N ARG A 283 11.27 -0.28 -6.01
CA ARG A 283 9.91 -0.44 -5.48
C ARG A 283 9.72 -1.77 -4.79
N PHE A 284 10.05 -2.88 -5.45
CA PHE A 284 9.79 -4.22 -4.93
C PHE A 284 10.74 -4.60 -3.80
N VAL A 285 12.05 -4.44 -3.99
CA VAL A 285 13.07 -4.86 -3.00
C VAL A 285 13.02 -3.97 -1.76
N ASP A 286 12.82 -2.65 -1.93
CA ASP A 286 12.70 -1.76 -0.77
C ASP A 286 11.40 -2.00 -0.01
N LEU A 287 10.26 -2.15 -0.71
CA LEU A 287 8.99 -2.51 -0.08
C LEU A 287 9.13 -3.82 0.70
N PHE A 288 9.72 -4.86 0.12
CA PHE A 288 9.88 -6.14 0.80
C PHE A 288 10.86 -6.07 1.99
N ARG A 289 11.93 -5.28 1.89
CA ARG A 289 12.86 -5.02 3.02
C ARG A 289 12.15 -4.43 4.23
N ARG A 290 11.23 -3.48 4.01
CA ARG A 290 10.44 -2.83 5.07
C ARG A 290 9.51 -3.79 5.82
N HIS A 291 9.18 -4.95 5.24
CA HIS A 291 8.31 -5.96 5.88
C HIS A 291 9.05 -6.91 6.81
N ILE A 292 10.31 -7.27 6.52
CA ILE A 292 11.10 -8.12 7.42
C ILE A 292 11.31 -7.43 8.78
N LYS A 293 11.48 -6.11 8.75
CA LYS A 293 11.63 -5.20 9.90
C LYS A 293 12.59 -5.74 10.95
N LEU A 294 13.87 -5.39 10.83
CA LEU A 294 14.89 -5.79 11.80
C LEU A 294 15.38 -4.58 12.59
N PRO A 295 15.61 -4.70 13.91
CA PRO A 295 16.19 -3.65 14.75
C PRO A 295 17.69 -3.46 14.50
N ILE A 296 18.09 -3.35 13.23
CA ILE A 296 19.47 -3.42 12.74
C ILE A 296 19.74 -2.27 11.77
N ILE A 297 20.95 -1.71 11.87
CA ILE A 297 21.52 -0.74 10.95
C ILE A 297 22.72 -1.38 10.26
N CYS A 298 22.74 -1.32 8.93
CA CYS A 298 23.88 -1.73 8.13
C CYS A 298 24.49 -0.50 7.44
N THR A 299 25.81 -0.40 7.41
CA THR A 299 26.53 0.57 6.58
C THR A 299 27.13 -0.13 5.37
N LYS A 300 26.85 0.38 4.17
CA LYS A 300 27.46 -0.06 2.91
C LYS A 300 28.23 1.11 2.30
N THR A 301 29.51 0.93 2.05
CA THR A 301 30.29 1.89 1.25
C THR A 301 30.12 1.54 -0.23
N LYS A 302 29.64 2.47 -1.04
CA LYS A 302 29.69 2.35 -2.51
C LYS A 302 30.64 3.40 -3.07
N ILE A 303 31.34 3.04 -4.13
CA ILE A 303 32.09 3.99 -4.94
C ILE A 303 31.13 4.51 -6.01
N ILE A 304 30.91 5.82 -6.04
CA ILE A 304 30.15 6.49 -7.10
C ILE A 304 31.08 7.42 -7.87
N THR A 305 31.04 7.32 -9.20
CA THR A 305 31.83 8.18 -10.07
C THR A 305 30.99 9.40 -10.44
N VAL A 306 31.46 10.60 -10.06
CA VAL A 306 30.86 11.89 -10.42
C VAL A 306 31.91 12.69 -11.15
N ASP A 307 31.61 13.14 -12.38
CA ASP A 307 32.54 13.88 -13.24
C ASP A 307 33.91 13.19 -13.43
N GLY A 308 33.90 11.87 -13.56
CA GLY A 308 35.12 11.06 -13.74
C GLY A 308 35.96 10.87 -12.47
N LYS A 309 35.45 11.27 -11.29
CA LYS A 309 36.10 11.03 -9.99
C LYS A 309 35.32 10.05 -9.14
N ASP A 310 36.01 9.03 -8.64
CA ASP A 310 35.46 8.05 -7.72
C ASP A 310 35.36 8.65 -6.31
N ASN A 311 34.14 8.73 -5.80
CA ASN A 311 33.85 9.16 -4.44
C ASN A 311 33.32 7.97 -3.64
N GLN A 312 33.91 7.72 -2.47
CA GLN A 312 33.34 6.78 -1.52
C GLN A 312 32.16 7.44 -0.82
N VAL A 313 30.97 6.89 -1.00
CA VAL A 313 29.76 7.32 -0.31
C VAL A 313 29.30 6.21 0.62
N LEU A 314 29.08 6.60 1.87
CA LEU A 314 28.55 5.73 2.90
C LEU A 314 27.02 5.76 2.82
N PHE A 315 26.43 4.59 2.60
CA PHE A 315 24.98 4.40 2.58
C PHE A 315 24.57 3.67 3.86
N PHE A 316 23.51 4.14 4.50
CA PHE A 316 22.88 3.45 5.61
C PHE A 316 21.68 2.67 5.10
N VAL A 317 21.60 1.40 5.48
CA VAL A 317 20.41 0.57 5.32
C VAL A 317 19.84 0.36 6.71
N GLU A 318 18.76 1.07 6.99
CA GLU A 318 18.02 0.98 8.24
C GLU A 318 16.90 -0.04 8.07
N TRP A 319 17.08 -1.23 8.64
CA TRP A 319 16.09 -2.30 8.55
C TRP A 319 14.89 -2.08 9.47
N PHE A 320 14.98 -1.12 10.38
CA PHE A 320 13.94 -0.80 11.36
C PHE A 320 12.96 0.24 10.84
N LEU A 321 13.27 0.91 9.72
CA LEU A 321 12.33 1.76 8.98
C LEU A 321 11.30 0.88 8.25
N GLY A 322 10.54 0.09 9.01
CA GLY A 322 9.37 -0.58 8.48
C GLY A 322 8.26 0.43 8.20
N LYS A 323 7.30 0.08 7.34
CA LYS A 323 5.94 0.61 7.53
C LYS A 323 5.54 0.30 8.97
N VAL A 324 5.12 1.31 9.73
CA VAL A 324 4.77 1.13 11.14
C VAL A 324 3.54 0.21 11.19
N PHE A 325 3.81 -1.08 11.39
CA PHE A 325 2.91 -2.22 11.60
C PHE A 325 2.03 -2.68 10.42
N ARG A 326 2.59 -3.55 9.58
CA ARG A 326 1.86 -4.70 9.01
C ARG A 326 2.60 -6.00 9.37
N PRO A 327 2.24 -6.70 10.47
CA PRO A 327 2.82 -8.00 10.80
C PRO A 327 2.47 -9.12 9.79
N GLN A 328 1.73 -8.83 8.71
CA GLN A 328 1.05 -9.83 7.88
C GLN A 328 1.57 -9.92 6.44
N TRP A 329 2.53 -9.08 6.03
CA TRP A 329 3.33 -9.33 4.82
C TRP A 329 4.45 -10.31 5.16
N GLY A 330 4.06 -11.57 5.33
CA GLY A 330 4.98 -12.69 5.49
C GLY A 330 5.38 -13.31 4.15
N GLU A 331 5.96 -14.51 4.22
CA GLU A 331 6.24 -15.39 3.08
C GLU A 331 5.02 -15.53 2.14
N HIS A 332 3.80 -15.49 2.68
CA HIS A 332 2.54 -15.63 1.96
C HIS A 332 2.14 -14.41 1.11
N GLY A 333 2.41 -13.18 1.53
CA GLY A 333 2.10 -11.99 0.73
C GLY A 333 2.93 -11.91 -0.56
N VAL A 334 4.14 -12.43 -0.47
CA VAL A 334 5.09 -12.49 -1.57
C VAL A 334 4.89 -13.72 -2.45
N ALA A 335 4.67 -14.89 -1.85
CA ALA A 335 4.23 -16.06 -2.58
C ALA A 335 2.94 -15.75 -3.36
N GLY A 336 2.03 -14.94 -2.76
CA GLY A 336 0.83 -14.44 -3.41
C GLY A 336 1.07 -13.63 -4.67
N LEU A 337 2.09 -12.77 -4.71
CA LEU A 337 2.43 -12.04 -5.95
C LEU A 337 2.85 -13.01 -7.07
N THR A 338 3.74 -13.96 -6.78
CA THR A 338 4.21 -14.95 -7.77
C THR A 338 3.07 -15.88 -8.23
N TRP A 339 2.20 -16.24 -7.31
CA TRP A 339 1.03 -17.07 -7.54
C TRP A 339 -0.03 -16.34 -8.38
N THR A 340 -0.27 -15.05 -8.12
CA THR A 340 -1.16 -14.20 -8.91
C THR A 340 -0.71 -14.13 -10.36
N PHE A 341 0.59 -13.96 -10.63
CA PHE A 341 1.08 -14.03 -12.01
C PHE A 341 0.83 -15.41 -12.63
N GLY A 342 1.01 -16.48 -11.86
CA GLY A 342 0.69 -17.84 -12.27
C GLY A 342 -0.77 -17.96 -12.73
N ILE A 343 -1.72 -17.45 -11.96
CA ILE A 343 -3.14 -17.56 -12.32
C ILE A 343 -3.58 -16.59 -13.40
N LEU A 344 -3.08 -15.36 -13.43
CA LEU A 344 -3.30 -14.46 -14.57
C LEU A 344 -2.82 -15.11 -15.88
N ARG A 345 -1.71 -15.86 -15.84
CA ARG A 345 -1.24 -16.65 -16.98
C ARG A 345 -2.12 -17.86 -17.27
N ASP A 346 -2.29 -18.74 -16.28
CA ASP A 346 -2.81 -20.10 -16.46
C ASP A 346 -4.34 -20.11 -16.58
N GLU A 347 -5.03 -19.34 -15.74
CA GLU A 347 -6.49 -19.20 -15.80
C GLU A 347 -6.87 -18.20 -16.90
N TRP A 348 -6.30 -17.00 -16.89
CA TRP A 348 -6.80 -15.88 -17.73
C TRP A 348 -6.14 -15.77 -19.10
N GLY A 349 -5.08 -16.53 -19.38
CA GLY A 349 -4.37 -16.46 -20.66
C GLY A 349 -3.62 -15.14 -20.88
N ILE A 350 -3.36 -14.38 -19.82
CA ILE A 350 -2.56 -13.16 -19.90
C ILE A 350 -1.11 -13.59 -20.14
N ASN A 351 -0.50 -13.04 -21.19
CA ASN A 351 0.87 -13.40 -21.55
C ASN A 351 1.87 -12.78 -20.55
N ILE A 352 2.31 -13.58 -19.59
CA ILE A 352 3.34 -13.20 -18.61
C ILE A 352 4.70 -13.61 -19.16
N GLY A 353 5.62 -12.66 -19.29
CA GLY A 353 6.98 -12.93 -19.74
C GLY A 353 7.68 -13.95 -18.84
N SER A 354 8.38 -14.91 -19.44
CA SER A 354 9.01 -16.03 -18.74
C SER A 354 10.02 -15.62 -17.67
N GLY A 355 10.61 -14.43 -17.78
CA GLY A 355 11.54 -13.87 -16.78
C GLY A 355 10.88 -13.11 -15.62
N LEU A 356 9.59 -12.78 -15.68
CA LEU A 356 8.94 -11.94 -14.65
C LEU A 356 8.79 -12.69 -13.32
N ILE A 357 8.18 -13.88 -13.33
CA ILE A 357 7.98 -14.68 -12.11
C ILE A 357 9.33 -15.05 -11.47
N PRO A 358 10.34 -15.56 -12.21
CA PRO A 358 11.67 -15.77 -11.65
C PRO A 358 12.28 -14.52 -11.04
N ALA A 359 12.18 -13.36 -11.70
CA ALA A 359 12.77 -12.13 -11.17
C ALA A 359 12.11 -11.66 -9.86
N VAL A 360 10.80 -11.87 -9.70
CA VAL A 360 10.10 -11.62 -8.43
C VAL A 360 10.59 -12.59 -7.36
N GLN A 361 10.66 -13.90 -7.67
CA GLN A 361 11.20 -14.90 -6.74
C GLN A 361 12.65 -14.59 -6.33
N ASP A 362 13.50 -14.23 -7.29
CA ASP A 362 14.91 -13.88 -7.05
C ASP A 362 15.04 -12.61 -6.21
N GLY A 363 14.21 -11.60 -6.44
CA GLY A 363 14.18 -10.39 -5.62
C GLY A 363 13.82 -10.67 -4.16
N VAL A 364 12.96 -11.66 -3.91
CA VAL A 364 12.57 -12.10 -2.57
C VAL A 364 13.71 -12.82 -1.89
N ILE A 365 14.30 -13.79 -2.59
CA ILE A 365 15.49 -14.51 -2.12
C ILE A 365 16.59 -13.51 -1.78
N GLN A 366 16.83 -12.51 -2.64
CA GLN A 366 17.83 -11.47 -2.40
C GLN A 366 17.59 -10.75 -1.08
N VAL A 367 16.37 -10.26 -0.81
CA VAL A 367 16.07 -9.52 0.42
C VAL A 367 16.18 -10.43 1.66
N LEU A 368 15.74 -11.69 1.55
CA LEU A 368 15.87 -12.68 2.63
C LEU A 368 17.34 -12.97 2.94
N GLU A 369 18.18 -13.16 1.92
CA GLU A 369 19.63 -13.34 2.07
C GLU A 369 20.31 -12.09 2.65
N GLU A 370 19.88 -10.88 2.23
CA GLU A 370 20.32 -9.62 2.81
C GLU A 370 19.95 -9.51 4.31
N ALA A 371 18.77 -9.96 4.69
CA ALA A 371 18.29 -9.98 6.07
C ALA A 371 19.05 -11.00 6.93
N GLU A 372 19.24 -12.22 6.42
CA GLU A 372 20.09 -13.24 7.05
C GLU A 372 21.50 -12.69 7.30
N ALA A 373 22.12 -12.07 6.30
CA ALA A 373 23.44 -11.46 6.42
C ALA A 373 23.47 -10.35 7.48
N ALA A 374 22.42 -9.53 7.57
CA ALA A 374 22.31 -8.49 8.59
C ALA A 374 22.24 -9.05 10.02
N ILE A 375 21.42 -10.08 10.24
CA ILE A 375 21.31 -10.75 11.54
C ILE A 375 22.64 -11.40 11.94
N ILE A 376 23.28 -12.14 11.02
CA ILE A 376 24.59 -12.77 11.25
C ILE A 376 25.65 -11.70 11.54
N GLY A 377 25.67 -10.61 10.78
CA GLY A 377 26.62 -9.51 10.94
C GLY A 377 26.56 -8.88 12.33
N VAL A 378 25.36 -8.60 12.82
CA VAL A 378 25.18 -8.09 14.19
C VAL A 378 25.54 -9.13 15.24
N LYS A 379 25.09 -10.40 15.10
CA LYS A 379 25.42 -11.48 16.07
C LYS A 379 26.93 -11.77 16.16
N LYS A 380 27.67 -11.57 15.08
CA LYS A 380 29.14 -11.76 15.02
C LYS A 380 29.93 -10.47 15.25
N ASN A 381 29.26 -9.34 15.50
CA ASN A 381 29.86 -8.03 15.71
C ASN A 381 30.77 -7.58 14.55
N TYR A 382 30.31 -7.76 13.30
CA TYR A 382 31.05 -7.35 12.12
C TYR A 382 31.07 -5.82 11.94
N PRO A 383 32.19 -5.23 11.48
CA PRO A 383 32.25 -3.80 11.18
C PRO A 383 31.13 -3.39 10.21
N GLY A 384 30.36 -2.37 10.58
CA GLY A 384 29.26 -1.83 9.78
C GLY A 384 27.88 -2.43 10.06
N TYR A 385 27.76 -3.36 11.01
CA TYR A 385 26.48 -3.91 11.46
C TYR A 385 26.28 -3.57 12.94
N ARG A 386 25.15 -2.94 13.28
CA ARG A 386 24.84 -2.59 14.67
C ARG A 386 23.34 -2.66 14.94
N TYR A 387 22.98 -2.84 16.21
CA TYR A 387 21.59 -2.66 16.65
C TYR A 387 21.15 -1.20 16.49
N GLN A 388 19.85 -0.98 16.32
CA GLN A 388 19.25 0.34 16.45
C GLN A 388 19.56 0.93 17.83
N GLU A 389 19.74 2.25 17.91
CA GLU A 389 20.01 2.94 19.17
C GLU A 389 18.87 2.74 20.19
N GLY A 390 19.23 2.55 21.46
CA GLY A 390 18.26 2.33 22.55
C GLY A 390 17.76 0.89 22.70
N ILE A 391 18.23 -0.04 21.87
CA ILE A 391 17.90 -1.47 21.96
C ILE A 391 19.01 -2.23 22.69
N ASN A 392 18.63 -3.01 23.70
CA ASN A 392 19.54 -3.93 24.38
C ASN A 392 19.72 -5.22 23.55
N PRO A 393 20.95 -5.55 23.11
CA PRO A 393 21.21 -6.75 22.32
C PRO A 393 20.71 -8.05 22.95
N GLN A 394 20.75 -8.16 24.28
CA GLN A 394 20.38 -9.38 25.01
C GLN A 394 18.87 -9.65 24.91
N ASP A 395 18.05 -8.60 24.87
CA ASP A 395 16.60 -8.70 24.86
C ASP A 395 16.04 -9.21 23.52
N LEU A 396 16.88 -9.26 22.47
CA LEU A 396 16.47 -9.64 21.11
C LEU A 396 17.21 -10.85 20.55
N GLN A 397 18.11 -11.49 21.32
CA GLN A 397 18.88 -12.62 20.79
C GLN A 397 18.00 -13.80 20.39
N GLU A 398 16.98 -14.11 21.18
CA GLU A 398 16.03 -15.20 20.89
C GLU A 398 15.14 -14.85 19.69
N GLU A 399 14.60 -13.62 19.64
CA GLU A 399 13.78 -13.14 18.51
C GLU A 399 14.56 -13.18 17.19
N LEU A 400 15.79 -12.68 17.17
CA LEU A 400 16.63 -12.69 15.97
C LEU A 400 17.04 -14.12 15.55
N SER A 401 17.21 -15.03 16.52
CA SER A 401 17.51 -16.43 16.21
C SER A 401 16.29 -17.14 15.62
N SER A 402 15.10 -16.89 16.15
CA SER A 402 13.83 -17.37 15.59
C SER A 402 13.61 -16.84 14.17
N LYS A 403 13.73 -15.51 13.97
CA LYS A 403 13.62 -14.88 12.64
C LYS A 403 14.65 -15.42 11.64
N LEU A 404 15.89 -15.68 12.07
CA LEU A 404 16.92 -16.25 11.20
C LEU A 404 16.53 -17.64 10.69
N GLU A 405 16.01 -18.50 11.56
CA GLU A 405 15.57 -19.83 11.15
C GLU A 405 14.33 -19.77 10.24
N GLN A 406 13.38 -18.86 10.52
CA GLN A 406 12.25 -18.59 9.61
C GLN A 406 12.74 -18.17 8.22
N ILE A 407 13.65 -17.19 8.13
CA ILE A 407 14.22 -16.71 6.87
C ILE A 407 14.88 -17.86 6.08
N LYS A 408 15.69 -18.70 6.72
CA LYS A 408 16.34 -19.85 6.06
C LYS A 408 15.33 -20.87 5.54
N ASN A 409 14.27 -21.13 6.31
CA ASN A 409 13.20 -22.02 5.89
C ASN A 409 12.47 -21.46 4.67
N SER A 410 12.12 -20.16 4.66
CA SER A 410 11.48 -19.51 3.51
C SER A 410 12.36 -19.53 2.27
N ILE A 411 13.68 -19.24 2.39
CA ILE A 411 14.62 -19.34 1.26
C ILE A 411 14.62 -20.77 0.69
N SER A 412 14.67 -21.77 1.57
CA SER A 412 14.68 -23.18 1.16
C SER A 412 13.38 -23.59 0.49
N ALA A 413 12.23 -23.13 0.99
CA ALA A 413 10.91 -23.39 0.42
C ALA A 413 10.76 -22.77 -0.98
N ILE A 414 11.21 -21.52 -1.17
CA ILE A 414 11.13 -20.81 -2.46
C ILE A 414 12.08 -21.42 -3.51
N LYS A 415 13.30 -21.83 -3.10
CA LYS A 415 14.28 -22.47 -3.98
C LYS A 415 13.91 -23.92 -4.33
N ALA A 416 13.00 -24.55 -3.60
CA ALA A 416 12.56 -25.90 -3.93
C ALA A 416 11.82 -25.88 -5.28
N PRO A 417 12.14 -26.79 -6.21
CA PRO A 417 11.40 -26.87 -7.47
C PRO A 417 9.93 -27.12 -7.17
N LEU A 418 9.06 -26.29 -7.76
CA LEU A 418 7.61 -26.47 -7.71
C LEU A 418 7.31 -27.91 -8.17
N ARG A 419 6.94 -28.78 -7.23
CA ARG A 419 6.51 -30.12 -7.61
C ARG A 419 5.29 -29.94 -8.52
N PRO A 420 5.25 -30.60 -9.69
CA PRO A 420 4.00 -30.69 -10.43
C PRO A 420 2.97 -31.25 -9.45
N ARG A 421 1.90 -30.51 -9.18
CA ARG A 421 0.74 -31.10 -8.51
C ARG A 421 0.26 -32.20 -9.46
N SER A 422 0.34 -33.45 -9.01
CA SER A 422 -0.20 -34.59 -9.75
C SER A 422 -1.67 -34.32 -10.09
N PRO A 423 -2.13 -34.76 -11.28
CA PRO A 423 -3.48 -34.48 -11.78
C PRO A 423 -4.59 -34.97 -10.85
#